data_AF-A0A957UHJ3-F1
#
_entry.id   AF-A0A957UHJ3-F1
#
_cell.length_a   1.000
_cell.length_b   1.000
_cell.length_c   1.000
_cell.angle_alpha   90.00
_cell.angle_beta   90.00
_cell.angle_gamma   90.00
#
_symmetry.space_group_name_H-M   'P 1'
#
loop_
_entity.id
_entity.type
_entity.pdbx_description
1 polymer ?
#
loop_
_entity_poly.entity_id
_entity_poly.type
_entity_poly.pdbx_seq_one_letter_code
_entity_poly.pdbx_strand_id
1 'polypeptide(L)'
;GTDIALDAEGRLNITGSFSSNVDFDPGNGVTTLTSQGTEDAFAMILSAQGELEAAGQMGGAGSEIGRGIAADSNGVYVTGSFDGPGDYDPSADEALLTPVGTGDIFVVKLLQKAVTGNTVGKELYLPIVER
;
A
#
# COMPACT_ATOMS: atom_id res chain seq x y z
N GLY A 1 -10.08 3.51 -5.73
CA GLY A 1 -9.19 2.50 -6.33
C GLY A 1 -8.98 2.85 -7.79
N THR A 2 -7.73 2.81 -8.22
CA THR A 2 -7.32 3.09 -9.61
C THR A 2 -6.97 1.80 -10.35
N ASP A 3 -6.57 0.75 -9.63
CA ASP A 3 -6.23 -0.56 -10.20
C ASP A 3 -6.45 -1.71 -9.19
N ILE A 4 -6.57 -2.93 -9.71
CA ILE A 4 -6.75 -4.18 -8.95
C ILE A 4 -6.07 -5.36 -9.64
N ALA A 5 -5.39 -6.21 -8.87
CA ALA A 5 -4.75 -7.44 -9.35
C ALA A 5 -5.02 -8.62 -8.40
N LEU A 6 -4.99 -9.83 -8.96
CA LEU A 6 -5.01 -11.08 -8.20
C LEU A 6 -3.60 -11.66 -8.08
N ASP A 7 -3.28 -12.26 -6.94
CA ASP A 7 -2.08 -13.11 -6.80
C ASP A 7 -2.40 -14.60 -7.05
N ALA A 8 -1.39 -15.47 -6.88
CA ALA A 8 -1.52 -16.90 -7.13
C ALA A 8 -2.45 -17.61 -6.12
N GLU A 9 -2.61 -17.03 -4.93
CA GLU A 9 -3.49 -17.49 -3.86
C GLU A 9 -4.94 -16.98 -4.03
N GLY A 10 -5.18 -16.11 -5.01
CA GLY A 10 -6.49 -15.54 -5.33
C GLY A 10 -6.88 -14.36 -4.44
N ARG A 11 -5.92 -13.73 -3.76
CA ARG A 11 -6.15 -12.51 -2.97
C ARG A 11 -6.21 -11.29 -3.87
N LEU A 12 -7.00 -10.31 -3.45
CA LEU A 12 -7.22 -9.07 -4.18
C LEU A 12 -6.25 -8.01 -3.67
N ASN A 13 -5.40 -7.52 -4.57
CA ASN A 13 -4.45 -6.44 -4.32
C ASN A 13 -4.98 -5.18 -5.00
N ILE A 14 -5.21 -4.12 -4.24
CA ILE A 14 -5.88 -2.90 -4.69
C ILE A 14 -5.01 -1.70 -4.38
N THR A 15 -4.94 -0.74 -5.32
CA THR A 15 -4.31 0.56 -5.09
C THR A 15 -5.21 1.72 -5.51
N GLY A 16 -4.87 2.93 -5.09
CA GLY A 16 -5.54 4.17 -5.42
C GLY A 16 -5.04 5.31 -4.56
N SER A 17 -5.82 6.38 -4.48
CA SER A 17 -5.65 7.45 -3.51
C SER A 17 -6.88 7.58 -2.60
N PHE A 18 -6.69 8.21 -1.45
CA PHE A 18 -7.75 8.58 -0.52
C PHE A 18 -7.41 9.91 0.17
N SER A 19 -8.41 10.58 0.72
CA SER A 19 -8.23 11.80 1.51
C SER A 19 -8.99 11.72 2.83
N SER A 20 -8.55 12.52 3.81
CA SER A 20 -9.11 12.53 5.17
C SER A 20 -8.97 11.16 5.84
N ASN A 21 -9.92 10.83 6.73
CA ASN A 21 -9.97 9.54 7.41
C ASN A 21 -10.86 8.58 6.64
N VAL A 22 -10.34 7.41 6.30
CA VAL A 22 -11.09 6.36 5.60
C VAL A 22 -10.90 5.03 6.33
N ASP A 23 -12.00 4.29 6.48
CA ASP A 23 -11.96 2.89 6.93
C ASP A 23 -11.72 1.98 5.72
N PHE A 24 -10.65 1.20 5.80
CA PHE A 24 -10.22 0.25 4.77
C PHE A 24 -10.69 -1.18 5.05
N ASP A 25 -11.37 -1.45 6.17
CA ASP A 25 -11.97 -2.75 6.43
C ASP A 25 -13.35 -2.86 5.76
N PRO A 26 -13.55 -3.74 4.77
CA PRO A 26 -14.85 -3.94 4.14
C PRO A 26 -15.82 -4.76 5.00
N GLY A 27 -15.34 -5.35 6.10
CA GLY A 27 -16.09 -6.16 7.04
C GLY A 27 -16.67 -5.34 8.19
N ASN A 28 -16.78 -5.96 9.36
CA ASN A 28 -17.29 -5.33 10.58
C ASN A 28 -16.17 -4.74 11.47
N GLY A 29 -14.91 -4.92 11.08
CA GLY A 29 -13.78 -4.34 11.77
C GLY A 29 -13.60 -2.86 11.41
N VAL A 30 -12.54 -2.25 11.92
CA VAL A 30 -12.16 -0.87 11.61
C VAL A 30 -10.65 -0.84 11.40
N THR A 31 -10.24 -0.46 10.20
CA THR A 31 -8.83 -0.19 9.86
C THR A 31 -8.77 1.20 9.23
N THR A 32 -8.65 2.22 10.08
CA THR A 32 -8.62 3.61 9.61
C THR A 32 -7.21 4.02 9.20
N LEU A 33 -7.10 4.56 7.99
CA LEU A 33 -5.95 5.34 7.54
C LEU A 33 -6.32 6.82 7.46
N THR A 34 -5.36 7.69 7.72
CA THR A 34 -5.53 9.15 7.68
C THR A 34 -4.52 9.73 6.71
N SER A 35 -4.99 10.43 5.69
CA SER A 35 -4.09 11.10 4.74
C SER A 35 -3.22 12.12 5.45
N GLN A 36 -1.92 12.13 5.15
CA GLN A 36 -0.93 13.06 5.71
C GLN A 36 -0.86 14.36 4.92
N GLY A 37 -1.40 14.36 3.70
CA GLY A 37 -1.45 15.51 2.80
C GLY A 37 -2.84 15.72 2.21
N THR A 38 -2.87 16.10 0.93
CA THR A 38 -4.12 16.33 0.19
C THR A 38 -4.80 15.01 -0.16
N GLU A 39 -4.02 14.08 -0.69
CA GLU A 39 -4.41 12.70 -0.94
C GLU A 39 -3.18 11.82 -0.72
N ASP A 40 -3.36 10.67 -0.10
CA ASP A 40 -2.29 9.69 0.04
C ASP A 40 -2.60 8.48 -0.84
N ALA A 41 -1.56 7.87 -1.41
CA ALA A 41 -1.71 6.61 -2.12
C ALA A 41 -1.93 5.48 -1.11
N PHE A 42 -2.60 4.41 -1.50
CA PHE A 42 -2.76 3.23 -0.64
C PHE A 42 -2.47 1.94 -1.38
N ALA A 43 -2.14 0.91 -0.60
CA ALA A 43 -2.16 -0.48 -1.01
C ALA A 43 -3.03 -1.26 0.00
N MET A 44 -3.96 -2.07 -0.51
CA MET A 44 -4.85 -2.90 0.30
C MET A 44 -4.89 -4.31 -0.25
N ILE A 45 -4.86 -5.30 0.65
CA ILE A 45 -4.88 -6.71 0.31
C ILE A 45 -6.05 -7.36 1.05
N LEU A 46 -6.93 -7.96 0.28
CA LEU A 46 -8.07 -8.73 0.77
C LEU A 46 -7.86 -10.21 0.45
N SER A 47 -8.28 -11.07 1.36
CA SER A 47 -8.34 -12.51 1.11
C SER A 47 -9.25 -12.82 -0.08
N ALA A 48 -9.20 -14.06 -0.58
CA ALA A 48 -10.12 -14.52 -1.64
C ALA A 48 -11.61 -14.47 -1.24
N GLN A 49 -11.90 -14.29 0.06
CA GLN A 49 -13.26 -14.11 0.60
C GLN A 49 -13.64 -12.63 0.78
N GLY A 50 -12.72 -11.70 0.51
CA GLY A 50 -12.93 -10.27 0.67
C GLY A 50 -12.63 -9.73 2.07
N GLU A 51 -12.03 -10.54 2.95
CA GLU A 51 -11.64 -10.11 4.30
C GLU A 51 -10.34 -9.33 4.26
N LEU A 52 -10.22 -8.25 5.03
CA LEU A 52 -8.99 -7.44 5.07
C LEU A 52 -7.82 -8.21 5.67
N GLU A 53 -6.74 -8.37 4.90
CA GLU A 53 -5.47 -8.92 5.40
C GLU A 53 -4.48 -7.81 5.75
N ALA A 54 -4.39 -6.77 4.91
CA ALA A 54 -3.53 -5.61 5.14
C ALA A 54 -4.04 -4.37 4.40
N ALA A 55 -3.79 -3.20 4.98
CA ALA A 55 -3.91 -1.91 4.31
C ALA A 55 -2.82 -0.98 4.82
N GLY A 56 -2.26 -0.17 3.94
CA GLY A 56 -1.26 0.84 4.27
C GLY A 56 -1.23 1.97 3.24
N GLN A 57 -0.69 3.12 3.65
CA GLN A 57 -0.61 4.31 2.82
C GLN A 57 0.84 4.62 2.42
N MET A 58 1.02 5.18 1.24
CA MET A 58 2.24 5.87 0.83
C MET A 58 1.86 7.34 0.72
N GLY A 59 2.40 8.19 1.60
CA GLY A 59 1.85 9.50 1.85
C GLY A 59 2.78 10.48 2.55
N GLY A 60 2.52 11.77 2.36
CA GLY A 60 3.30 12.84 2.97
C GLY A 60 2.60 14.19 2.88
N ALA A 61 3.37 15.28 2.81
CA ALA A 61 2.80 16.63 2.79
C ALA A 61 2.11 17.03 1.47
N GLY A 62 2.10 16.13 0.47
CA GLY A 62 1.68 16.38 -0.91
C GLY A 62 0.41 15.62 -1.33
N SER A 63 0.31 15.35 -2.62
CA SER A 63 -0.64 14.43 -3.23
C SER A 63 0.09 13.22 -3.80
N GLU A 64 -0.26 12.05 -3.29
CA GLU A 64 0.24 10.76 -3.72
C GLU A 64 -0.89 9.95 -4.35
N ILE A 65 -0.66 9.43 -5.56
CA ILE A 65 -1.65 8.66 -6.30
C ILE A 65 -1.05 7.31 -6.67
N GLY A 66 -1.59 6.24 -6.09
CA GLY A 66 -1.38 4.87 -6.57
C GLY A 66 -2.06 4.71 -7.93
N ARG A 67 -1.35 4.20 -8.93
CA ARG A 67 -1.81 4.13 -10.33
C ARG A 67 -1.90 2.73 -10.90
N GLY A 68 -1.01 1.83 -10.47
CA GLY A 68 -0.99 0.47 -10.96
C GLY A 68 -0.53 -0.49 -9.89
N ILE A 69 -1.08 -1.70 -9.91
CA ILE A 69 -0.71 -2.78 -9.00
C ILE A 69 -0.58 -4.10 -9.74
N ALA A 70 0.46 -4.86 -9.45
CA ALA A 70 0.68 -6.18 -10.02
C ALA A 70 1.20 -7.12 -8.93
N ALA A 71 0.86 -8.41 -9.02
CA ALA A 71 1.36 -9.43 -8.10
C ALA A 71 2.01 -10.57 -8.87
N ASP A 72 3.13 -11.07 -8.36
CA ASP A 72 3.79 -12.28 -8.84
C ASP A 72 4.25 -13.15 -7.64
N SER A 73 4.94 -14.26 -7.92
CA SER A 73 5.48 -15.14 -6.88
C SER A 73 6.56 -14.50 -6.00
N ASN A 74 7.03 -13.30 -6.35
CA ASN A 74 8.05 -12.55 -5.63
C ASN A 74 7.48 -11.38 -4.82
N GLY A 75 6.19 -11.05 -4.95
CA GLY A 75 5.52 -10.00 -4.18
C GLY A 75 4.50 -9.18 -4.97
N VAL A 76 4.06 -8.08 -4.36
CA VAL A 76 3.11 -7.13 -4.94
C VAL A 76 3.85 -5.84 -5.27
N TYR A 77 3.65 -5.29 -6.46
CA TYR A 77 4.32 -4.09 -6.94
C TYR A 77 3.28 -3.01 -7.13
N VAL A 78 3.51 -1.84 -6.54
CA VAL A 78 2.66 -0.66 -6.67
C VAL A 78 3.45 0.43 -7.36
N THR A 79 2.83 1.09 -8.33
CA THR A 79 3.41 2.24 -9.01
C THR A 79 2.51 3.45 -8.84
N GLY A 80 3.09 4.64 -8.82
CA GLY A 80 2.32 5.86 -8.66
C GLY A 80 3.12 7.12 -8.91
N SER A 81 2.51 8.24 -8.57
CA SER A 81 3.09 9.58 -8.68
C SER A 81 2.91 10.36 -7.38
N PHE A 82 3.83 11.26 -7.09
CA PHE A 82 3.79 12.09 -5.90
C PHE A 82 4.35 13.50 -6.13
N ASP A 83 3.90 14.48 -5.34
CA ASP A 83 4.38 15.88 -5.41
C ASP A 83 4.93 16.44 -4.10
N GLY A 84 4.95 15.65 -3.01
CA GLY A 84 5.49 16.04 -1.71
C GLY A 84 6.46 15.03 -1.10
N PRO A 85 7.34 15.48 -0.17
CA PRO A 85 8.10 14.54 0.64
C PRO A 85 7.17 13.73 1.54
N GLY A 86 7.47 12.45 1.71
CA GLY A 86 6.61 11.52 2.43
C GLY A 86 7.25 10.17 2.65
N ASP A 87 6.50 9.29 3.30
CA ASP A 87 6.83 7.89 3.48
C ASP A 87 6.16 7.05 2.39
N TYR A 88 6.95 6.27 1.67
CA TYR A 88 6.50 5.41 0.57
C TYR A 88 6.67 3.94 0.91
N ASP A 89 6.72 3.62 2.20
CA ASP A 89 6.56 2.29 2.75
C ASP A 89 5.17 2.18 3.39
N PRO A 90 4.24 1.37 2.83
CA PRO A 90 2.92 1.19 3.43
C PRO A 90 2.92 0.25 4.66
N SER A 91 4.08 -0.08 5.22
CA SER A 91 4.25 -0.86 6.44
C SER A 91 4.49 0.04 7.66
N ALA A 92 5.12 -0.49 8.71
CA ALA A 92 5.49 0.27 9.91
C ALA A 92 6.92 0.81 9.86
N ASP A 93 7.72 0.34 8.91
CA ASP A 93 9.05 0.88 8.63
C ASP A 93 8.91 2.11 7.69
N GLU A 94 9.92 2.99 7.66
CA GLU A 94 9.89 4.19 6.82
C GLU A 94 10.77 4.05 5.57
N ALA A 95 10.25 4.47 4.41
CA ALA A 95 10.99 4.68 3.18
C ALA A 95 10.74 6.10 2.64
N LEU A 96 11.49 7.07 3.17
CA LEU A 96 11.29 8.48 2.87
C LEU A 96 11.78 8.85 1.45
N LEU A 97 10.89 9.43 0.65
CA LEU A 97 11.21 10.01 -0.66
C LEU A 97 10.95 11.52 -0.67
N THR A 98 11.62 12.23 -1.57
CA THR A 98 11.41 13.66 -1.83
C THR A 98 11.47 13.88 -3.33
N PRO A 99 10.46 14.51 -3.95
CA PRO A 99 10.40 14.66 -5.40
C PRO A 99 11.42 15.69 -5.86
N VAL A 100 11.93 15.52 -7.08
CA VAL A 100 12.75 16.53 -7.74
C VAL A 100 11.88 17.38 -8.67
N GLY A 101 11.64 18.64 -8.31
CA GLY A 101 10.78 19.54 -9.08
C GLY A 101 9.34 19.55 -8.54
N THR A 102 8.35 19.50 -9.43
CA THR A 102 6.92 19.57 -9.06
C THR A 102 6.29 18.22 -8.77
N GLY A 103 7.01 17.12 -8.98
CA GLY A 103 6.54 15.76 -8.72
C GLY A 103 7.43 14.71 -9.38
N ASP A 104 7.32 13.48 -8.88
CA ASP A 104 8.09 12.32 -9.34
C ASP A 104 7.23 11.04 -9.31
N ILE A 105 7.80 9.92 -9.72
CA ILE A 105 7.17 8.60 -9.67
C ILE A 105 7.72 7.75 -8.54
N PHE A 106 6.90 6.85 -8.01
CA PHE A 106 7.37 5.81 -7.09
C PHE A 106 7.07 4.41 -7.65
N VAL A 107 7.93 3.48 -7.28
CA VAL A 107 7.71 2.04 -7.41
C VAL A 107 8.01 1.41 -6.07
N VAL A 108 7.04 0.68 -5.52
CA VAL A 108 7.16 0.00 -4.24
C VAL A 108 6.89 -1.47 -4.47
N LYS A 109 7.77 -2.33 -3.97
CA LYS A 109 7.54 -3.77 -3.93
C LYS A 109 7.20 -4.17 -2.50
N LEU A 110 6.07 -4.81 -2.26
CA LEU A 110 5.63 -5.37 -0.99
C LEU A 110 5.91 -6.87 -0.96
N LEU A 111 6.73 -7.30 0.00
CA LEU A 111 7.04 -8.72 0.20
C LEU A 111 6.15 -9.30 1.30
N GLN A 112 5.52 -10.45 1.06
CA GLN A 112 4.97 -11.24 2.16
C GLN A 112 6.10 -11.71 3.07
N LYS A 113 6.10 -11.27 4.34
CA LYS A 113 6.98 -11.87 5.34
C LYS A 113 6.37 -13.19 5.80
N ALA A 114 7.04 -14.30 5.50
CA ALA A 114 6.72 -15.57 6.13
C ALA A 114 6.90 -15.45 7.66
N VAL A 115 5.81 -15.57 8.42
CA VAL A 115 5.87 -15.60 9.87
C VAL A 115 6.36 -16.98 10.31
N THR A 116 7.68 -17.14 10.50
CA THR A 116 8.22 -18.28 11.25
C THR A 116 7.97 -18.07 12.74
N GLY A 117 6.79 -18.48 13.21
CA GLY A 117 6.45 -18.42 14.63
C GLY A 117 4.95 -18.28 14.87
N ASN A 118 4.33 -19.41 15.15
CA ASN A 118 2.93 -19.61 15.50
C ASN A 118 2.30 -18.49 16.37
N THR A 119 1.68 -17.47 15.78
CA THR A 119 0.52 -16.73 16.33
C THR A 119 -0.21 -16.00 15.18
N VAL A 120 -1.42 -16.48 14.86
CA VAL A 120 -2.54 -15.79 14.19
C VAL A 120 -2.20 -14.72 13.14
N GLY A 121 -2.12 -15.13 11.87
CA GLY A 121 -2.91 -14.54 10.79
C GLY A 121 -2.78 -13.05 10.47
N LYS A 122 -1.62 -12.42 10.66
CA LYS A 122 -1.35 -11.08 10.12
C LYS A 122 0.01 -11.10 9.42
N GLU A 123 -0.03 -11.24 8.11
CA GLU A 123 1.16 -11.16 7.26
C GLU A 123 1.67 -9.71 7.26
N LEU A 124 2.96 -9.53 7.57
CA LEU A 124 3.62 -8.23 7.54
C LEU A 124 4.23 -8.04 6.15
N TYR A 125 3.79 -7.03 5.42
CA TYR A 125 4.38 -6.69 4.12
C TYR A 125 5.61 -5.81 4.36
N LEU A 126 6.79 -6.21 3.90
CA LEU A 126 8.01 -5.39 4.00
C LEU A 126 8.45 -4.94 2.60
N PRO A 127 8.68 -3.66 2.34
CA PRO A 127 9.17 -3.25 1.03
C PRO A 127 10.68 -3.23 0.88
N ILE A 128 11.10 -3.46 -0.36
CA ILE A 128 12.43 -3.09 -0.85
C ILE A 128 12.19 -2.02 -1.91
N VAL A 129 12.56 -0.77 -1.59
CA VAL A 129 12.61 0.31 -2.57
C VAL A 129 13.94 0.18 -3.31
N GLU A 130 13.90 -0.31 -4.55
CA GLU A 130 15.05 -0.22 -5.46
C GLU A 130 15.02 1.14 -6.15
N ARG A 131 16.13 1.89 -6.06
CA ARG A 131 16.36 3.14 -6.81
C ARG A 131 16.86 2.85 -8.21
#